data_AF-A0A7D5W6S9-F1
#
_entry.id   AF-A0A7D5W6S9-F1
#
_cell.length_a   1.000
_cell.length_b   1.000
_cell.length_c   1.000
_cell.angle_alpha   90.00
_cell.angle_beta   90.00
_cell.angle_gamma   90.00
#
_symmetry.space_group_name_H-M   'P 1'
#
loop_
_entity.id
_entity.type
_entity.pdbx_description
1 polymer ?
#
loop_
_entity_poly.entity_id
_entity_poly.type
_entity_poly.pdbx_seq_one_letter_code
_entity_poly.pdbx_strand_id
1 'polypeptide(L)' 'MCNQKQVKLSKLFRGGRFVGHALSVDGELLSNQKLVVLPPADGLCKQVDITVTLTCTNDMIMNAPDIHLK' A
#
# COMPACT_ATOMS: atom_id res chain seq x y z
N MET A 1 -21.86 -11.07 -6.23
CA MET A 1 -20.59 -11.60 -5.70
C MET A 1 -19.81 -10.40 -5.20
N CYS A 2 -19.44 -10.34 -3.92
CA CYS A 2 -18.61 -9.25 -3.44
C CYS A 2 -17.22 -9.39 -4.08
N ASN A 3 -16.83 -8.43 -4.93
CA ASN A 3 -15.47 -8.30 -5.44
C ASN A 3 -14.53 -7.95 -4.29
N GLN A 4 -14.17 -8.94 -3.48
CA GLN A 4 -13.16 -8.79 -2.44
C GLN A 4 -11.79 -8.79 -3.11
N LYS A 5 -11.12 -7.64 -3.11
CA LYS A 5 -9.74 -7.51 -3.54
C LYS A 5 -8.81 -7.82 -2.37
N GLN A 6 -7.73 -8.54 -2.64
CA GLN A 6 -6.75 -8.87 -1.62
C GLN A 6 -5.78 -7.70 -1.44
N VAL A 7 -5.84 -7.04 -0.28
CA VAL A 7 -4.85 -6.04 0.11
C VAL A 7 -3.75 -6.72 0.92
N LYS A 8 -2.50 -6.55 0.49
CA LYS A 8 -1.32 -7.13 1.15
C LYS A 8 -0.30 -6.05 1.46
N LEU A 9 0.25 -6.13 2.68
CA LEU A 9 1.43 -5.39 3.07
C LEU A 9 2.68 -6.23 2.81
N SER A 10 3.60 -5.69 2.01
CA SER A 10 4.83 -6.36 1.60
C SER A 10 6.06 -5.61 2.09
N LYS A 11 7.10 -6.35 2.49
CA LYS A 11 8.43 -5.80 2.77
C LYS A 11 9.13 -5.53 1.44
N LEU A 12 9.65 -4.33 1.26
CA LEU A 12 10.44 -3.95 0.10
C LEU A 12 11.92 -4.16 0.37
N PHE A 13 12.59 -4.77 -0.61
CA PHE A 13 14.02 -4.99 -0.60
C PHE A 13 14.65 -4.41 -1.87
N ARG A 14 15.79 -3.73 -1.74
CA ARG A 14 16.60 -3.25 -2.86
C ARG A 14 18.02 -3.77 -2.69
N GLY A 15 18.49 -4.58 -3.64
CA GLY A 15 19.83 -5.21 -3.55
C GLY A 15 20.01 -6.04 -2.28
N GLY A 16 18.98 -6.79 -1.86
CA GLY A 16 18.99 -7.59 -0.64
C GLY A 16 18.85 -6.80 0.67
N ARG A 17 18.84 -5.46 0.64
CA ARG A 17 18.63 -4.62 1.82
C ARG A 17 17.18 -4.23 1.97
N PHE A 18 16.67 -4.31 3.19
CA PHE A 18 15.33 -3.84 3.52
C PHE A 18 15.27 -2.31 3.38
N VAL A 19 14.28 -1.81 2.63
CA VAL A 19 14.11 -0.37 2.36
C VAL A 19 12.76 0.20 2.82
N GLY A 20 11.86 -0.65 3.31
CA GLY A 20 10.56 -0.20 3.84
C GLY A 20 9.43 -1.17 3.53
N HIS A 21 8.21 -0.67 3.59
CA HIS A 21 7.00 -1.44 3.30
C HIS A 21 6.21 -0.79 2.16
N ALA A 22 5.41 -1.59 1.47
CA ALA A 22 4.44 -1.10 0.49
C ALA A 22 3.16 -1.93 0.50
N LEU A 23 2.05 -1.30 0.16
CA LEU A 23 0.79 -1.97 -0.09
C LEU A 23 0.66 -2.39 -1.54
N SER A 24 0.09 -3.57 -1.73
CA SER A 24 -0.32 -4.11 -3.02
C SER A 24 -1.77 -4.57 -2.96
N VAL A 25 -2.49 -4.44 -4.06
CA VAL A 25 -3.84 -4.97 -4.25
C VAL A 25 -3.77 -6.00 -5.37
N ASP A 26 -4.18 -7.24 -5.08
CA ASP A 26 -4.17 -8.36 -6.03
C ASP A 26 -2.77 -8.61 -6.67
N GLY A 27 -1.72 -8.33 -5.91
CA GLY A 27 -0.32 -8.48 -6.35
C GLY A 27 0.27 -7.24 -7.03
N GLU A 28 -0.54 -6.24 -7.34
CA GLU A 28 -0.09 -4.98 -7.93
C GLU A 28 0.20 -3.93 -6.87
N LEU A 29 1.40 -3.34 -6.90
CA LEU A 29 1.77 -2.27 -5.98
C LEU A 29 0.95 -1.01 -6.25
N LEU A 30 0.42 -0.38 -5.20
CA LEU A 30 -0.24 0.91 -5.34
C LEU A 30 0.80 1.96 -5.79
N SER A 31 0.49 2.65 -6.88
CA SER A 31 1.36 3.69 -7.43
C SER A 31 1.44 4.90 -6.49
N ASN A 32 2.53 5.66 -6.59
CA ASN A 32 2.76 6.91 -5.86
C ASN A 32 2.74 6.80 -4.33
N GLN A 33 2.95 5.60 -3.78
CA GLN A 33 3.19 5.44 -2.35
C GLN A 33 4.52 6.11 -1.96
N LYS A 34 4.44 7.11 -1.08
CA LYS A 34 5.60 7.83 -0.57
C LYS A 34 6.11 7.23 0.74
N LEU A 35 5.19 6.83 1.62
CA LEU A 35 5.53 6.33 2.95
C LEU A 35 4.47 5.35 3.43
N VAL A 36 4.93 4.23 4.01
CA VAL A 36 4.09 3.31 4.78
C VAL A 36 4.70 3.19 6.16
N VAL A 37 3.96 3.65 7.16
CA VAL A 37 4.38 3.60 8.57
C VAL A 37 3.61 2.49 9.26
N LEU A 38 4.36 1.56 9.83
CA LEU A 38 3.84 0.61 10.80
C LEU A 38 4.15 1.10 12.21
N PRO A 39 3.18 1.06 13.13
CA PRO A 39 3.46 1.35 14.51
C PRO A 39 4.44 0.30 15.07
N PRO A 40 5.22 0.66 16.09
CA PRO A 40 6.07 -0.30 16.79
C PRO A 40 5.23 -1.48 17.29
N ALA A 41 5.68 -2.70 17.03
CA ALA A 41 5.01 -3.89 17.55
C ALA A 41 5.17 -3.90 19.08
N ASP A 42 4.07 -3.76 19.83
CA ASP A 42 4.06 -3.85 21.29
C ASP A 42 4.05 -5.31 21.78
N GLY A 43 4.21 -6.28 20.87
CA GLY A 43 4.19 -7.72 21.14
C GLY A 43 2.80 -8.25 21.47
N LEU A 44 1.77 -7.39 21.52
CA LEU A 44 0.38 -7.77 21.73
C LEU A 44 -0.30 -7.89 20.38
N CYS A 45 -1.14 -8.92 20.23
CA CYS A 45 -1.95 -9.12 19.03
C CYS A 45 -3.12 -8.13 19.06
N LYS A 46 -2.83 -6.84 18.88
CA LYS A 46 -3.82 -5.78 18.70
C LYS A 46 -3.95 -5.47 17.22
N GLN A 47 -5.13 -4.97 16.86
CA GLN A 47 -5.37 -4.42 15.53
C GLN A 47 -4.33 -3.32 15.25
N VAL A 48 -3.64 -3.45 14.12
CA VAL A 48 -2.55 -2.56 13.73
C VAL A 48 -3.10 -1.56 12.71
N ASP A 49 -3.10 -0.28 13.07
CA ASP A 49 -3.43 0.79 12.14
C ASP A 49 -2.19 1.16 11.31
N ILE A 50 -2.29 1.01 10.00
CA ILE A 50 -1.20 1.31 9.06
C ILE A 50 -1.50 2.66 8.41
N THR A 51 -0.55 3.59 8.51
CA THR A 51 -0.65 4.89 7.83
C THR A 51 0.08 4.84 6.50
N VAL A 52 -0.60 5.22 5.43
CA VAL A 52 -0.06 5.24 4.06
C VAL A 52 -0.19 6.64 3.50
N THR A 53 0.92 7.21 3.06
CA THR A 53 0.94 8.50 2.38
C THR A 53 1.15 8.29 0.90
N LEU A 54 0.20 8.74 0.10
CA LEU A 54 0.25 8.71 -1.36
C LEU A 54 0.51 10.12 -1.89
N THR A 55 1.31 10.25 -2.93
CA THR A 55 1.40 11.49 -3.70
C THR A 55 0.28 11.48 -4.72
N CYS A 56 -0.65 12.42 -4.58
CA CYS A 56 -1.73 12.65 -5.54
C CYS A 56 -1.51 14.02 -6.19
N THR A 57 -1.56 14.09 -7.52
CA THR A 57 -1.55 15.35 -8.27
C THR A 57 -2.92 15.62 -8.85
N ASN A 58 -3.26 16.89 -9.13
CA ASN A 58 -4.57 17.23 -9.70
C ASN A 58 -4.83 16.54 -11.04
N ASP A 59 -3.78 16.29 -11.83
CA ASP A 59 -3.86 15.55 -13.09
C ASP A 59 -4.25 14.07 -12.87
N MET A 60 -3.84 13.49 -11.72
CA MET A 60 -4.25 12.14 -11.32
C MET A 60 -5.70 12.09 -10.85
N ILE A 61 -6.34 13.20 -10.48
CA ILE A 61 -7.74 13.20 -10.02
C ILE A 61 -8.67 13.56 -11.18
N MET A 62 -8.26 14.47 -12.06
CA MET A 62 -9.10 14.91 -13.20
C MET A 62 -9.09 13.93 -14.38
N ASN A 63 -8.02 13.15 -14.56
CA ASN A 63 -7.88 12.18 -15.65
C ASN A 63 -7.68 10.75 -15.16
N ALA A 64 -7.98 10.40 -13.90
CA ALA A 64 -7.88 9.00 -13.48
C ALA A 64 -9.07 8.22 -14.06
N PRO A 65 -8.89 7.36 -15.08
CA PRO A 65 -9.78 6.22 -15.19
C PRO A 65 -9.67 5.45 -13.88
N ASP A 66 -10.80 5.11 -13.28
CA ASP A 66 -10.82 4.14 -12.19
C ASP A 66 -10.03 2.91 -12.64
N ILE A 67 -8.88 2.67 -12.02
CA ILE A 67 -8.08 1.47 -12.28
C ILE A 67 -8.84 0.31 -11.64
N HIS A 68 -9.81 -0.21 -12.40
CA HIS A 68 -10.47 -1.46 -12.11
C HIS A 68 -9.47 -2.58 -12.41
N LEU A 69 -8.63 -2.91 -11.43
CA LEU A 69 -7.89 -4.18 -11.45
C LEU A 69 -8.92 -5.30 -11.65
N LYS A 70 -8.80 -6.01 -12.78
CA LYS A 70 -9.59 -7.20 -13.13
C LYS A 70 -9.00 -8.43 -12.47
#